data_AF-A0A1Q8R0F1-F1
#
_entry.id   AF-A0A1Q8R0F1-F1
#
_cell.length_a   1.000
_cell.length_b   1.000
_cell.length_c   1.000
_cell.angle_alpha   90.00
_cell.angle_beta   90.00
_cell.angle_gamma   90.00
#
_symmetry.space_group_name_H-M   'P 1'
#
loop_
_entity.id
_entity.type
_entity.pdbx_description
1 polymer ?
#
loop_
_entity_poly.entity_id
_entity_poly.type
_entity_poly.pdbx_seq_one_letter_code
_entity_poly.pdbx_strand_id
1 'polypeptide(L)'
;MEYFDQGRELTCSQCGRQEIANICCSNGHYVCDECHGKGVFNLVKDYVIGCKSKKPLEIAETLMGYNDQVPMLGCENAWVAAGALITAIRNEGSITVTDDQVLEVLNRTAKQAIGGYCGLTGVCGIAVSIGACFSVILGAACPKDQETATTMRVVAKMVNTIANETGPCCCKNFVRKSLTEAVKLVKEHLSVSLPIVSENIICKHVERHPHGCRKEKCSYFGKDTVIVKGENGVLKKYDEFFSSVYSEGVIDRKTKHLIALSASLAAGCEP
;
A
#
# COMPACT_ATOMS: atom_id res chain seq x y z
N MET A 1 4.69 17.90 -12.62
CA MET A 1 3.22 17.94 -12.46
C MET A 1 2.90 19.30 -11.88
N GLU A 2 1.89 19.96 -12.42
CA GLU A 2 1.35 21.21 -11.90
C GLU A 2 0.03 20.90 -11.21
N TYR A 3 -0.18 21.49 -10.03
CA TYR A 3 -1.40 21.36 -9.24
C TYR A 3 -2.04 22.75 -9.14
N PHE A 4 -3.34 22.83 -9.43
CA PHE A 4 -4.09 24.09 -9.42
C PHE A 4 -4.91 24.23 -8.13
N ASP A 5 -4.82 25.39 -7.49
CA ASP A 5 -5.64 25.75 -6.33
C ASP A 5 -7.14 25.82 -6.65
N GLN A 6 -7.48 26.12 -7.91
CA GLN A 6 -8.84 26.09 -8.43
C GLN A 6 -8.88 25.21 -9.69
N GLY A 7 -9.93 24.40 -9.81
CA GLY A 7 -10.14 23.58 -11.01
C GLY A 7 -10.23 24.45 -12.26
N ARG A 8 -9.60 24.01 -13.33
CA ARG A 8 -9.60 24.68 -14.63
C ARG A 8 -10.24 23.78 -15.67
N GLU A 9 -10.94 24.37 -16.63
CA GLU A 9 -11.38 23.62 -17.80
C GLU A 9 -10.14 23.21 -18.62
N LEU A 10 -9.94 21.90 -18.77
CA LEU A 10 -8.84 21.33 -19.54
C LEU A 10 -9.40 20.38 -20.60
N THR A 11 -8.75 20.35 -21.75
CA THR A 11 -9.06 19.40 -22.83
C THR A 11 -8.11 18.22 -22.78
N CYS A 12 -8.66 17.00 -22.70
CA CYS A 12 -7.87 15.78 -22.75
C CYS A 12 -7.13 15.67 -24.09
N SER A 13 -5.81 15.52 -24.04
CA SER A 13 -4.95 15.45 -25.24
C SER A 13 -5.11 14.16 -26.04
N GLN A 14 -5.82 13.16 -25.50
CA GLN A 14 -6.06 11.87 -26.18
C GLN A 14 -7.45 11.76 -26.81
N CYS A 15 -8.51 12.15 -26.09
CA CYS A 15 -9.89 11.97 -26.55
C CYS A 15 -10.62 13.29 -26.85
N GLY A 16 -10.02 14.43 -26.54
CA GLY A 16 -10.62 15.75 -26.80
C GLY A 16 -11.75 16.15 -25.84
N ARG A 17 -12.10 15.32 -24.85
CA ARG A 17 -13.10 15.68 -23.83
C ARG A 17 -12.63 16.88 -23.01
N GLN A 18 -13.54 17.80 -22.73
CA GLN A 18 -13.33 18.90 -21.79
C GLN A 18 -13.96 18.58 -20.44
N GLU A 19 -13.22 18.84 -19.36
CA GLU A 19 -13.72 18.74 -17.99
C GLU A 19 -12.92 19.65 -17.04
N ILE A 20 -13.45 19.85 -15.84
CA ILE A 20 -12.75 20.59 -14.79
C ILE A 20 -11.71 19.67 -14.15
N ALA A 21 -10.46 20.07 -14.17
CA ALA A 21 -9.34 19.32 -13.60
C ALA A 21 -8.40 20.22 -12.78
N ASN A 22 -7.75 19.60 -11.80
CA ASN A 22 -6.83 20.28 -10.87
C ASN A 22 -5.36 19.97 -11.14
N ILE A 23 -5.05 19.12 -12.13
CA ILE A 23 -3.71 18.58 -12.32
C ILE A 23 -3.42 18.44 -13.81
N CYS A 24 -2.24 18.89 -14.23
CA CYS A 24 -1.68 18.58 -15.55
C CYS A 24 -0.16 18.38 -15.47
N CYS A 25 0.45 17.98 -16.58
CA CYS A 25 1.91 17.96 -16.64
C CYS A 25 2.49 19.39 -16.80
N SER A 26 3.79 19.55 -16.58
CA SER A 26 4.46 20.87 -16.68
C SER A 26 4.41 21.51 -18.07
N ASN A 27 4.04 20.75 -19.10
CA ASN A 27 3.87 21.23 -20.47
C ASN A 27 2.39 21.53 -20.80
N GLY A 28 1.51 21.53 -19.80
CA GLY A 28 0.07 21.79 -19.97
C GLY A 28 -0.74 20.60 -20.49
N HIS A 29 -0.14 19.42 -20.71
CA HIS A 29 -0.89 18.25 -21.16
C HIS A 29 -1.77 17.70 -20.05
N TYR A 30 -3.07 17.60 -20.34
CA TYR A 30 -4.07 16.94 -19.52
C TYR A 30 -4.52 15.65 -20.19
N VAL A 31 -4.71 14.59 -19.41
CA VAL A 31 -5.27 13.31 -19.86
C VAL A 31 -6.35 12.91 -18.85
N CYS A 32 -7.58 12.71 -19.31
CA CYS A 32 -8.70 12.32 -18.45
C CYS A 32 -8.50 10.95 -17.80
N ASP A 33 -9.19 10.68 -16.69
CA ASP A 33 -9.06 9.42 -15.94
C ASP A 33 -9.42 8.18 -16.80
N GLU A 34 -10.34 8.33 -17.76
CA GLU A 34 -10.68 7.26 -18.71
C GLU A 34 -9.52 6.91 -19.65
N CYS A 35 -8.74 7.91 -20.07
CA CYS A 35 -7.62 7.74 -21.01
C CYS A 35 -6.33 7.36 -20.27
N HIS A 36 -6.08 7.96 -19.10
CA HIS A 36 -4.81 7.88 -18.38
C HIS A 36 -4.42 6.45 -17.98
N GLY A 37 -5.41 5.60 -17.66
CA GLY A 37 -5.15 4.25 -17.17
C GLY A 37 -5.75 3.09 -17.98
N LYS A 38 -6.41 3.33 -19.13
CA LYS A 38 -7.14 2.28 -19.86
C LYS A 38 -6.30 1.03 -20.17
N GLY A 39 -5.04 1.22 -20.60
CA GLY A 39 -4.12 0.11 -20.86
C GLY A 39 -3.76 -0.67 -19.59
N VAL A 40 -3.53 0.05 -18.49
CA VAL A 40 -3.14 -0.56 -17.21
C VAL A 40 -4.29 -1.32 -16.56
N PHE A 41 -5.52 -0.84 -16.69
CA PHE A 41 -6.69 -1.55 -16.17
C PHE A 41 -6.80 -2.94 -16.80
N ASN A 42 -6.67 -3.04 -18.13
CA ASN A 42 -6.71 -4.32 -18.83
C ASN A 42 -5.52 -5.21 -18.45
N LEU A 43 -4.30 -4.66 -18.37
CA LEU A 43 -3.12 -5.40 -17.88
C LEU A 43 -3.38 -6.04 -16.51
N VAL A 44 -3.87 -5.24 -15.54
CA VAL A 44 -4.15 -5.72 -14.19
C VAL A 44 -5.22 -6.80 -14.24
N LYS A 45 -6.33 -6.55 -14.92
CA LYS A 45 -7.46 -7.49 -15.06
C LYS A 45 -6.99 -8.84 -15.61
N ASP A 46 -6.29 -8.83 -16.74
CA ASP A 46 -5.89 -10.05 -17.43
C ASP A 46 -4.87 -10.85 -16.59
N TYR A 47 -3.92 -10.14 -15.95
CA TYR A 47 -2.95 -10.76 -15.04
C TYR A 47 -3.64 -11.42 -13.84
N VAL A 48 -4.55 -10.72 -13.15
CA VAL A 48 -5.11 -11.20 -11.88
C VAL A 48 -6.14 -12.32 -12.06
N ILE A 49 -6.80 -12.39 -13.22
CA ILE A 49 -7.68 -13.51 -13.57
C ILE A 49 -6.84 -14.80 -13.75
N GLY A 50 -5.72 -14.73 -14.46
CA GLY A 50 -4.83 -15.88 -14.67
C GLY A 50 -3.96 -16.26 -13.47
N CYS A 51 -3.75 -15.35 -12.52
CA CYS A 51 -2.81 -15.52 -11.42
C CYS A 51 -3.26 -16.57 -10.38
N LYS A 52 -2.33 -17.42 -9.95
CA LYS A 52 -2.52 -18.47 -8.92
C LYS A 52 -1.81 -18.19 -7.59
N SER A 53 -1.09 -17.07 -7.47
CA SER A 53 -0.40 -16.72 -6.23
C SER A 53 -1.40 -16.41 -5.11
N LYS A 54 -1.08 -16.84 -3.89
CA LYS A 54 -1.85 -16.55 -2.67
C LYS A 54 -1.26 -15.37 -1.88
N LYS A 55 -0.23 -14.71 -2.42
CA LYS A 55 0.54 -13.67 -1.71
C LYS A 55 0.23 -12.30 -2.32
N PRO A 56 -0.52 -11.43 -1.63
CA PRO A 56 -0.91 -10.13 -2.19
C PRO A 56 0.29 -9.28 -2.61
N LEU A 57 1.34 -9.25 -1.79
CA LEU A 57 2.53 -8.46 -2.09
C LEU A 57 3.29 -9.00 -3.31
N GLU A 58 3.35 -10.31 -3.52
CA GLU A 58 4.02 -10.90 -4.70
C GLU A 58 3.29 -10.52 -6.01
N ILE A 59 1.96 -10.57 -5.99
CA ILE A 59 1.11 -10.14 -7.10
C ILE A 59 1.33 -8.65 -7.39
N ALA A 60 1.30 -7.83 -6.34
CA ALA A 60 1.47 -6.39 -6.46
C ALA A 60 2.87 -6.00 -6.95
N GLU A 61 3.94 -6.62 -6.44
CA GLU A 61 5.31 -6.34 -6.90
C GLU A 61 5.50 -6.71 -8.36
N THR A 62 4.92 -7.83 -8.81
CA THR A 62 4.97 -8.23 -10.23
C THR A 62 4.27 -7.18 -11.10
N LEU A 63 3.05 -6.79 -10.74
CA LEU A 63 2.30 -5.76 -11.47
C LEU A 63 3.02 -4.40 -11.46
N MET A 64 3.52 -3.95 -10.30
CA MET A 64 4.26 -2.70 -10.18
C MET A 64 5.59 -2.72 -10.94
N GLY A 65 6.12 -3.91 -11.25
CA GLY A 65 7.34 -4.15 -12.02
C GLY A 65 7.21 -3.93 -13.53
N TYR A 66 6.00 -3.85 -14.08
CA TYR A 66 5.77 -3.43 -15.47
C TYR A 66 5.98 -1.92 -15.63
N ASN A 67 7.23 -1.47 -15.49
CA ASN A 67 7.58 -0.05 -15.36
C ASN A 67 7.13 0.83 -16.53
N ASP A 68 7.03 0.27 -17.74
CA ASP A 68 6.63 1.00 -18.96
C ASP A 68 5.12 1.17 -19.08
N GLN A 69 4.35 0.41 -18.29
CA GLN A 69 2.89 0.41 -18.33
C GLN A 69 2.31 0.97 -17.02
N VAL A 70 2.79 0.50 -15.87
CA VAL A 70 2.30 0.96 -14.55
C VAL A 70 3.11 2.18 -14.10
N PRO A 71 2.47 3.36 -13.96
CA PRO A 71 3.18 4.58 -13.62
C PRO A 71 3.73 4.52 -12.19
N MET A 72 4.77 5.33 -11.95
CA MET A 72 5.36 5.45 -10.62
C MET A 72 4.35 6.00 -9.61
N LEU A 73 3.63 7.04 -10.02
CA LEU A 73 2.55 7.67 -9.27
C LEU A 73 1.31 7.70 -10.15
N GLY A 74 0.15 7.40 -9.56
CA GLY A 74 -1.10 7.32 -10.29
C GLY A 74 -2.06 6.32 -9.65
N CYS A 75 -3.35 6.53 -9.88
CA CYS A 75 -4.42 5.73 -9.29
C CYS A 75 -4.53 4.33 -9.91
N GLU A 76 -3.79 4.05 -10.98
CA GLU A 76 -3.58 2.70 -11.51
C GLU A 76 -3.04 1.74 -10.44
N ASN A 77 -2.22 2.27 -9.52
CA ASN A 77 -1.69 1.50 -8.40
C ASN A 77 -2.79 1.07 -7.41
N ALA A 78 -3.95 1.74 -7.40
CA ALA A 78 -5.12 1.29 -6.66
C ALA A 78 -5.70 -0.01 -7.26
N TRP A 79 -5.75 -0.12 -8.59
CA TRP A 79 -6.17 -1.35 -9.27
C TRP A 79 -5.22 -2.50 -8.99
N VAL A 80 -3.91 -2.21 -8.97
CA VAL A 80 -2.90 -3.18 -8.55
C VAL A 80 -3.17 -3.69 -7.13
N ALA A 81 -3.42 -2.80 -6.17
CA ALA A 81 -3.74 -3.20 -4.80
C ALA A 81 -5.06 -3.98 -4.69
N ALA A 82 -6.11 -3.55 -5.40
CA ALA A 82 -7.40 -4.25 -5.43
C ALA A 82 -7.23 -5.68 -5.98
N GLY A 83 -6.69 -5.79 -7.19
CA GLY A 83 -6.48 -7.06 -7.86
C GLY A 83 -5.57 -8.01 -7.08
N ALA A 84 -4.48 -7.48 -6.51
CA ALA A 84 -3.58 -8.26 -5.67
C ALA A 84 -4.26 -8.87 -4.43
N LEU A 85 -5.06 -8.07 -3.72
CA LEU A 85 -5.73 -8.54 -2.51
C LEU A 85 -6.84 -9.55 -2.83
N ILE A 86 -7.76 -9.20 -3.73
CA ILE A 86 -8.92 -10.06 -4.02
C ILE A 86 -8.50 -11.39 -4.65
N THR A 87 -7.48 -11.38 -5.53
CA THR A 87 -6.96 -12.61 -6.13
C THR A 87 -6.24 -13.49 -5.11
N ALA A 88 -5.50 -12.91 -4.18
CA ALA A 88 -4.88 -13.68 -3.10
C ALA A 88 -5.94 -14.34 -2.20
N ILE A 89 -7.01 -13.62 -1.84
CA ILE A 89 -8.15 -14.17 -1.09
C ILE A 89 -8.81 -15.31 -1.86
N ARG A 90 -9.14 -15.08 -3.14
CA ARG A 90 -9.73 -16.10 -4.03
C ARG A 90 -8.88 -17.36 -4.08
N ASN A 91 -7.57 -17.20 -4.26
CA ASN A 91 -6.64 -18.32 -4.42
C ASN A 91 -6.35 -19.03 -3.10
N GLU A 92 -6.54 -18.38 -1.96
CA GLU A 92 -6.39 -19.01 -0.64
C GLU A 92 -7.36 -20.17 -0.48
N GLY A 93 -8.66 -19.91 -0.73
CA GLY A 93 -9.68 -20.94 -0.95
C GLY A 93 -10.61 -21.24 0.24
N SER A 94 -10.39 -20.64 1.42
CA SER A 94 -11.26 -20.84 2.60
C SER A 94 -12.64 -20.19 2.45
N ILE A 95 -12.77 -19.20 1.57
CA ILE A 95 -14.04 -18.62 1.14
C ILE A 95 -14.12 -18.64 -0.39
N THR A 96 -15.33 -18.73 -0.92
CA THR A 96 -15.55 -18.64 -2.36
C THR A 96 -15.54 -17.18 -2.80
N VAL A 97 -14.64 -16.86 -3.74
CA VAL A 97 -14.63 -15.59 -4.47
C VAL A 97 -14.68 -15.91 -5.97
N THR A 98 -15.63 -15.36 -6.70
CA THR A 98 -15.77 -15.61 -8.14
C THR A 98 -14.93 -14.63 -8.98
N ASP A 99 -14.68 -14.97 -10.24
CA ASP A 99 -14.05 -14.06 -11.19
C ASP A 99 -14.88 -12.79 -11.39
N ASP A 100 -16.21 -12.90 -11.37
CA ASP A 100 -17.11 -11.73 -11.41
C ASP A 100 -16.92 -10.80 -10.21
N GLN A 101 -16.70 -11.37 -9.01
CA GLN A 101 -16.40 -10.56 -7.82
C GLN A 101 -15.02 -9.88 -7.94
N VAL A 102 -14.02 -10.55 -8.52
CA VAL A 102 -12.71 -9.93 -8.82
C VAL A 102 -12.89 -8.75 -9.77
N LEU A 103 -13.67 -8.91 -10.85
CA LEU A 103 -13.97 -7.84 -11.80
C LEU A 103 -14.75 -6.69 -11.14
N GLU A 104 -15.72 -7.01 -10.30
CA GLU A 104 -16.51 -6.00 -9.59
C GLU A 104 -15.65 -5.16 -8.63
N VAL A 105 -14.69 -5.76 -7.93
CA VAL A 105 -13.72 -5.03 -7.10
C VAL A 105 -12.92 -4.03 -7.94
N LEU A 106 -12.41 -4.45 -9.10
CA LEU A 106 -11.67 -3.58 -10.01
C LEU A 106 -12.55 -2.42 -10.53
N ASN A 107 -13.78 -2.72 -10.93
CA ASN A 107 -14.74 -1.73 -11.43
C ASN A 107 -15.12 -0.70 -10.37
N ARG A 108 -15.41 -1.12 -9.13
CA ARG A 108 -15.67 -0.20 -8.00
C ARG A 108 -14.48 0.68 -7.72
N THR A 109 -13.28 0.10 -7.73
CA THR A 109 -12.03 0.84 -7.51
C THR A 109 -11.83 1.91 -8.59
N ALA A 110 -12.04 1.57 -9.87
CA ALA A 110 -11.89 2.51 -10.98
C ALA A 110 -12.84 3.72 -10.89
N LYS A 111 -14.02 3.56 -10.29
CA LYS A 111 -14.99 4.67 -10.12
C LYS A 111 -14.60 5.72 -9.08
N GLN A 112 -13.70 5.38 -8.15
CA GLN A 112 -13.38 6.24 -7.00
C GLN A 112 -11.87 6.50 -6.82
N ALA A 113 -11.01 5.70 -7.46
CA ALA A 113 -9.58 5.97 -7.52
C ALA A 113 -9.27 7.00 -8.63
N ILE A 114 -9.59 8.27 -8.34
CA ILE A 114 -9.45 9.40 -9.27
C ILE A 114 -8.09 10.07 -9.08
N GLY A 115 -7.43 10.46 -10.18
CA GLY A 115 -6.07 10.99 -10.17
C GLY A 115 -5.87 12.17 -9.21
N GLY A 116 -4.92 12.04 -8.27
CA GLY A 116 -4.51 13.13 -7.37
C GLY A 116 -5.45 13.44 -6.20
N TYR A 117 -6.61 12.78 -6.11
CA TYR A 117 -7.58 13.03 -5.03
C TYR A 117 -7.08 12.64 -3.64
N CYS A 118 -6.02 11.83 -3.54
CA CYS A 118 -5.33 11.60 -2.27
C CYS A 118 -4.85 12.91 -1.61
N GLY A 119 -4.39 13.88 -2.39
CA GLY A 119 -3.96 15.20 -1.90
C GLY A 119 -5.09 16.23 -1.91
N LEU A 120 -6.06 16.10 -2.81
CA LEU A 120 -7.16 17.07 -2.96
C LEU A 120 -8.30 16.86 -1.96
N THR A 121 -8.59 15.61 -1.61
CA THR A 121 -9.72 15.26 -0.71
C THR A 121 -9.32 14.38 0.46
N GLY A 122 -8.05 13.95 0.54
CA GLY A 122 -7.53 13.15 1.65
C GLY A 122 -7.84 11.66 1.56
N VAL A 123 -8.57 11.19 0.55
CA VAL A 123 -8.89 9.77 0.37
C VAL A 123 -8.10 9.21 -0.81
N CYS A 124 -7.08 8.41 -0.51
CA CYS A 124 -6.30 7.74 -1.54
C CYS A 124 -7.09 6.59 -2.19
N GLY A 125 -7.00 6.46 -3.52
CA GLY A 125 -7.61 5.35 -4.25
C GLY A 125 -7.18 3.96 -3.77
N ILE A 126 -6.02 3.82 -3.13
CA ILE A 126 -5.60 2.55 -2.51
C ILE A 126 -6.45 2.22 -1.27
N ALA A 127 -6.90 3.21 -0.49
CA ALA A 127 -7.84 2.95 0.60
C ALA A 127 -9.20 2.47 0.05
N VAL A 128 -9.66 3.11 -1.03
CA VAL A 128 -10.86 2.71 -1.78
C VAL A 128 -10.73 1.27 -2.27
N SER A 129 -9.59 0.88 -2.82
CA SER A 129 -9.40 -0.45 -3.40
C SER A 129 -9.49 -1.57 -2.37
N ILE A 130 -8.91 -1.37 -1.18
CA ILE A 130 -9.06 -2.31 -0.08
C ILE A 130 -10.52 -2.34 0.40
N GLY A 131 -11.16 -1.18 0.54
CA GLY A 131 -12.59 -1.10 0.87
C GLY A 131 -13.48 -1.85 -0.11
N ALA A 132 -13.20 -1.76 -1.42
CA ALA A 132 -13.94 -2.48 -2.46
C ALA A 132 -13.84 -3.99 -2.29
N CYS A 133 -12.66 -4.54 -1.97
CA CYS A 133 -12.49 -5.96 -1.67
C CYS A 133 -13.41 -6.41 -0.52
N PHE A 134 -13.37 -5.72 0.61
CA PHE A 134 -14.22 -6.06 1.77
C PHE A 134 -15.70 -5.87 1.45
N SER A 135 -16.07 -4.79 0.76
CA SER A 135 -17.45 -4.52 0.37
C SER A 135 -18.04 -5.63 -0.47
N VAL A 136 -17.30 -6.13 -1.47
CA VAL A 136 -17.76 -7.20 -2.36
C VAL A 136 -17.86 -8.53 -1.63
N ILE A 137 -16.90 -8.86 -0.76
CA ILE A 137 -16.90 -10.12 0.00
C ILE A 137 -18.00 -10.14 1.06
N LEU A 138 -18.14 -9.05 1.82
CA LEU A 138 -19.13 -8.93 2.89
C LEU A 138 -20.54 -8.69 2.35
N GLY A 139 -20.71 -8.31 1.08
CA GLY A 139 -22.00 -7.91 0.54
C GLY A 139 -22.49 -6.58 1.13
N ALA A 140 -21.57 -5.66 1.44
CA ALA A 140 -21.90 -4.34 1.97
C ALA A 140 -22.71 -3.53 0.95
N ALA A 141 -23.75 -2.85 1.44
CA ALA A 141 -24.63 -2.01 0.64
C ALA A 141 -25.30 -0.96 1.54
N CYS A 142 -25.80 0.13 0.96
CA CYS A 142 -26.46 1.21 1.72
C CYS A 142 -27.48 0.73 2.80
N PRO A 143 -28.37 -0.25 2.53
CA PRO A 143 -29.32 -0.72 3.54
C PRO A 143 -28.73 -1.72 4.56
N LYS A 144 -27.45 -2.09 4.45
CA LYS A 144 -26.78 -3.06 5.32
C LYS A 144 -26.12 -2.39 6.53
N ASP A 145 -26.09 -3.10 7.64
CA ASP A 145 -25.56 -2.61 8.91
C ASP A 145 -24.08 -2.97 9.07
N GLN A 146 -23.77 -4.11 9.69
CA GLN A 146 -22.40 -4.47 10.06
C GLN A 146 -21.48 -4.67 8.86
N GLU A 147 -22.00 -5.12 7.71
CA GLU A 147 -21.23 -5.29 6.48
C GLU A 147 -20.69 -3.92 5.99
N THR A 148 -21.53 -2.90 6.01
CA THR A 148 -21.19 -1.52 5.63
C THR A 148 -20.30 -0.86 6.68
N ALA A 149 -20.64 -0.99 7.96
CA ALA A 149 -19.85 -0.44 9.05
C ALA A 149 -18.42 -1.02 9.06
N THR A 150 -18.28 -2.33 8.87
CA THR A 150 -16.97 -3.01 8.79
C THR A 150 -16.16 -2.50 7.61
N THR A 151 -16.78 -2.41 6.42
CA THR A 151 -16.14 -1.85 5.23
C THR A 151 -15.61 -0.43 5.48
N MET A 152 -16.43 0.44 6.08
CA MET A 152 -16.02 1.81 6.39
C MET A 152 -14.88 1.88 7.42
N ARG A 153 -14.89 1.02 8.44
CA ARG A 153 -13.79 0.93 9.43
C ARG A 153 -12.48 0.45 8.79
N VAL A 154 -12.55 -0.51 7.88
CA VAL A 154 -11.40 -0.96 7.08
C VAL A 154 -10.82 0.21 6.29
N VAL A 155 -11.66 0.98 5.60
CA VAL A 155 -11.21 2.16 4.83
C VAL A 155 -10.60 3.21 5.76
N ALA A 156 -11.21 3.51 6.91
CA ALA A 156 -10.66 4.44 7.88
C ALA A 156 -9.26 4.02 8.36
N LYS A 157 -9.05 2.72 8.61
CA LYS A 157 -7.74 2.17 8.97
C LYS A 157 -6.73 2.32 7.83
N MET A 158 -7.15 2.07 6.58
CA MET A 158 -6.28 2.27 5.41
C MET A 158 -5.89 3.73 5.22
N VAL A 159 -6.81 4.67 5.42
CA VAL A 159 -6.51 6.11 5.39
C VAL A 159 -5.44 6.44 6.43
N ASN A 160 -5.57 5.95 7.66
CA ASN A 160 -4.55 6.15 8.70
C ASN A 160 -3.19 5.52 8.32
N THR A 161 -3.19 4.29 7.82
CA THR A 161 -1.97 3.61 7.33
C THR A 161 -1.28 4.42 6.24
N ILE A 162 -2.04 4.96 5.29
CA ILE A 162 -1.51 5.76 4.18
C ILE A 162 -1.01 7.13 4.68
N ALA A 163 -1.75 7.78 5.58
CA ALA A 163 -1.40 9.08 6.14
C ALA A 163 -0.01 9.07 6.80
N ASN A 164 0.31 8.00 7.56
CA ASN A 164 1.61 7.79 8.19
C ASN A 164 2.76 7.61 7.18
N GLU A 165 2.43 7.40 5.92
CA GLU A 165 3.37 7.15 4.83
C GLU A 165 3.38 8.32 3.82
N THR A 166 2.81 9.48 4.16
CA THR A 166 2.81 10.71 3.32
C THR A 166 4.05 11.59 3.55
N GLY A 167 4.36 12.49 2.61
CA GLY A 167 5.47 13.46 2.71
C GLY A 167 6.86 13.01 2.19
N PRO A 168 7.12 13.03 0.85
CA PRO A 168 6.16 13.10 -0.25
C PRO A 168 5.41 11.77 -0.46
N CYS A 169 4.26 11.83 -1.14
CA CYS A 169 3.43 10.65 -1.44
C CYS A 169 4.14 9.66 -2.37
N CYS A 170 3.99 8.36 -2.11
CA CYS A 170 4.54 7.31 -2.95
C CYS A 170 3.53 6.18 -3.11
N CYS A 171 2.93 6.05 -4.30
CA CYS A 171 1.90 5.04 -4.58
C CYS A 171 2.41 3.62 -4.36
N LYS A 172 3.68 3.33 -4.71
CA LYS A 172 4.30 2.00 -4.49
C LYS A 172 4.41 1.66 -3.01
N ASN A 173 4.80 2.63 -2.17
CA ASN A 173 4.86 2.46 -0.72
C ASN A 173 3.45 2.26 -0.14
N PHE A 174 2.47 3.06 -0.58
CA PHE A 174 1.09 2.92 -0.15
C PHE A 174 0.50 1.55 -0.49
N VAL A 175 0.76 1.00 -1.67
CA VAL A 175 0.32 -0.36 -2.03
C VAL A 175 0.90 -1.37 -1.04
N ARG A 176 2.22 -1.34 -0.80
CA ARG A 176 2.89 -2.30 0.08
C ARG A 176 2.36 -2.24 1.51
N LYS A 177 2.24 -1.04 2.07
CA LYS A 177 1.77 -0.81 3.44
C LYS A 177 0.31 -1.17 3.61
N SER A 178 -0.53 -0.79 2.64
CA SER A 178 -1.96 -1.10 2.67
C SER A 178 -2.21 -2.60 2.52
N LEU A 179 -1.49 -3.31 1.65
CA LEU A 179 -1.61 -4.76 1.53
C LEU A 179 -1.12 -5.48 2.80
N THR A 180 -0.02 -5.02 3.39
CA THR A 180 0.48 -5.57 4.66
C THR A 180 -0.56 -5.44 5.79
N GLU A 181 -1.21 -4.28 5.90
CA GLU A 181 -2.25 -4.06 6.90
C GLU A 181 -3.55 -4.79 6.54
N ALA A 182 -3.92 -4.83 5.26
CA ALA A 182 -5.11 -5.52 4.78
C ALA A 182 -5.08 -7.02 5.07
N VAL A 183 -3.91 -7.68 4.99
CA VAL A 183 -3.79 -9.10 5.38
C VAL A 183 -4.25 -9.34 6.82
N LYS A 184 -3.94 -8.43 7.75
CA LYS A 184 -4.40 -8.52 9.14
C LYS A 184 -5.92 -8.38 9.24
N LEU A 185 -6.48 -7.41 8.52
CA LEU A 185 -7.92 -7.15 8.49
C LEU A 185 -8.71 -8.29 7.81
N VAL A 186 -8.13 -8.93 6.81
CA VAL A 186 -8.72 -10.10 6.13
C VAL A 186 -8.80 -11.26 7.13
N LYS A 187 -7.75 -11.48 7.92
CA LYS A 187 -7.80 -12.47 9.00
C LYS A 187 -8.85 -12.13 10.05
N GLU A 188 -8.91 -10.86 10.46
CA GLU A 188 -9.81 -10.37 11.51
C GLU A 188 -11.30 -10.48 11.12
N HIS A 189 -11.67 -10.02 9.92
CA HIS A 189 -13.07 -9.89 9.54
C HIS A 189 -13.58 -11.00 8.61
N LEU A 190 -12.70 -11.70 7.90
CA LEU A 190 -13.07 -12.72 6.92
C LEU A 190 -12.62 -14.12 7.32
N SER A 191 -11.85 -14.26 8.41
CA SER A 191 -11.26 -15.54 8.85
C SER A 191 -10.37 -16.22 7.79
N VAL A 192 -9.84 -15.44 6.83
CA VAL A 192 -8.94 -15.92 5.77
C VAL A 192 -7.49 -15.62 6.16
N SER A 193 -6.60 -16.61 6.09
CA SER A 193 -5.19 -16.46 6.46
C SER A 193 -4.31 -16.33 5.23
N LEU A 194 -3.91 -15.10 4.90
CA LEU A 194 -2.95 -14.83 3.83
C LEU A 194 -1.52 -14.72 4.35
N PRO A 195 -0.50 -15.14 3.58
CA PRO A 195 0.89 -14.94 3.96
C PRO A 195 1.25 -13.45 4.07
N ILE A 196 1.86 -13.07 5.20
CA ILE A 196 2.50 -11.76 5.35
C ILE A 196 3.93 -11.91 4.83
N VAL A 197 4.24 -11.30 3.69
CA VAL A 197 5.60 -11.30 3.13
C VAL A 197 6.17 -9.90 3.26
N SER A 198 6.79 -9.58 4.40
CA SER A 198 7.43 -8.27 4.62
C SER A 198 8.95 -8.30 4.56
N GLU A 199 9.56 -9.49 4.53
CA GLU A 199 11.01 -9.62 4.63
C GLU A 199 11.66 -9.41 3.26
N ASN A 200 12.64 -8.49 3.22
CA ASN A 200 13.55 -8.23 2.10
C ASN A 200 12.98 -7.55 0.85
N ILE A 201 11.85 -6.82 0.94
CA ILE A 201 11.43 -5.96 -0.18
C ILE A 201 12.33 -4.72 -0.26
N ILE A 202 13.17 -4.67 -1.28
CA ILE A 202 13.97 -3.50 -1.64
C ILE A 202 13.28 -2.75 -2.78
N CYS A 203 12.95 -1.48 -2.58
CA CYS A 203 12.29 -0.67 -3.58
C CYS A 203 13.24 -0.37 -4.75
N LYS A 204 12.84 -0.78 -5.96
CA LYS A 204 13.57 -0.53 -7.22
C LYS A 204 13.08 0.72 -7.97
N HIS A 205 12.22 1.53 -7.37
CA HIS A 205 11.55 2.65 -8.03
C HIS A 205 12.03 4.04 -7.58
N VAL A 206 13.13 4.11 -6.83
CA VAL A 206 13.63 5.36 -6.22
C VAL A 206 13.80 6.47 -7.26
N GLU A 207 14.48 6.16 -8.37
CA GLU A 207 14.80 7.13 -9.42
C GLU A 207 13.61 7.53 -10.30
N ARG A 208 12.49 6.79 -10.24
CA ARG A 208 11.30 7.07 -11.05
C ARG A 208 10.41 8.17 -10.45
N HIS A 209 10.76 8.73 -9.30
CA HIS A 209 9.87 9.58 -8.52
C HIS A 209 9.85 11.04 -9.04
N PRO A 210 8.76 11.51 -9.68
CA PRO A 210 8.77 12.77 -10.43
C PRO A 210 8.82 14.02 -9.53
N HIS A 211 8.48 13.88 -8.24
CA HIS A 211 8.54 14.95 -7.25
C HIS A 211 9.39 14.56 -6.02
N GLY A 212 10.39 13.71 -6.23
CA GLY A 212 11.37 13.31 -5.21
C GLY A 212 10.93 12.15 -4.30
N CYS A 213 11.83 11.20 -4.09
CA CYS A 213 11.62 10.07 -3.18
C CYS A 213 11.83 10.48 -1.71
N ARG A 214 11.07 9.87 -0.79
CA ARG A 214 11.25 10.05 0.67
C ARG A 214 12.52 9.40 1.25
N LYS A 215 13.22 8.60 0.43
CA LYS A 215 14.47 7.88 0.76
C LYS A 215 14.42 7.22 2.14
N GLU A 216 15.26 7.63 3.08
CA GLU A 216 15.46 7.04 4.41
C GLU A 216 14.18 7.02 5.27
N LYS A 217 13.19 7.86 4.95
CA LYS A 217 11.87 7.83 5.59
C LYS A 217 10.98 6.67 5.09
N CYS A 218 11.37 5.96 4.04
CA CYS A 218 10.67 4.78 3.52
C CYS A 218 11.28 3.51 4.09
N SER A 219 10.46 2.63 4.67
CA SER A 219 10.94 1.32 5.13
C SER A 219 11.45 0.40 4.01
N TYR A 220 11.18 0.74 2.75
CA TYR A 220 11.62 -0.01 1.55
C TYR A 220 12.83 0.61 0.84
N PHE A 221 13.43 1.67 1.39
CA PHE A 221 14.63 2.28 0.80
C PHE A 221 15.90 1.53 1.26
N GLY A 222 16.68 1.02 0.29
CA GLY A 222 18.04 0.48 0.47
C GLY A 222 18.21 -0.64 1.51
N LYS A 223 17.93 -1.91 1.15
CA LYS A 223 18.28 -3.05 2.02
C LYS A 223 18.94 -4.23 1.30
N ASP A 224 20.22 -4.10 0.99
CA ASP A 224 21.22 -5.20 1.07
C ASP A 224 22.46 -4.55 1.71
N THR A 225 23.05 -4.95 2.84
CA THR A 225 23.37 -6.29 3.36
C THR A 225 23.64 -6.21 4.87
N VAL A 226 23.12 -7.14 5.69
CA VAL A 226 23.98 -7.93 6.61
C VAL A 226 23.43 -9.35 6.60
N ILE A 227 24.15 -10.22 5.90
CA ILE A 227 24.20 -11.64 6.26
C ILE A 227 24.68 -11.67 7.71
N VAL A 228 23.80 -11.88 8.68
CA VAL A 228 24.24 -12.40 9.98
C VAL A 228 24.38 -13.90 9.80
N LYS A 229 25.42 -14.30 9.06
CA LYS A 229 26.15 -15.50 9.47
C LYS A 229 26.70 -15.12 10.83
N GLY A 230 26.31 -15.88 11.85
CA GLY A 230 26.69 -15.62 13.22
C GLY A 230 28.19 -15.34 13.31
N GLU A 231 28.53 -14.20 13.90
CA GLU A 231 29.77 -13.95 14.65
C GLU A 231 29.73 -12.50 15.19
N ASN A 232 29.36 -12.39 16.49
CA ASN A 232 29.90 -11.46 17.49
C ASN A 232 30.06 -9.95 17.16
N GLY A 233 29.07 -9.30 16.53
CA GLY A 233 29.15 -7.84 16.27
C GLY A 233 27.93 -6.98 16.66
N VAL A 234 26.72 -7.55 16.71
CA VAL A 234 25.48 -6.76 16.83
C VAL A 234 25.18 -6.30 18.27
N LEU A 235 25.69 -7.02 19.27
CA LEU A 235 25.53 -6.68 20.69
C LEU A 235 26.22 -5.37 21.08
N LYS A 236 27.32 -5.00 20.41
CA LYS A 236 28.14 -3.85 20.80
C LYS A 236 27.43 -2.50 20.66
N LYS A 237 26.67 -2.29 19.58
CA LYS A 237 25.94 -1.02 19.36
C LYS A 237 24.73 -0.87 20.26
N TYR A 238 24.09 -1.98 20.63
CA TYR A 238 23.00 -1.98 21.60
C TYR A 238 23.51 -1.65 23.00
N ASP A 239 24.61 -2.29 23.42
CA ASP A 239 25.22 -2.03 24.73
C ASP A 239 25.77 -0.61 24.86
N GLU A 240 26.36 -0.04 23.80
CA GLU A 240 26.85 1.34 23.78
C GLU A 240 25.72 2.36 23.96
N PHE A 241 24.61 2.21 23.23
CA PHE A 241 23.46 3.10 23.36
C PHE A 241 22.84 3.02 24.76
N PHE A 242 22.53 1.83 25.26
CA PHE A 242 21.91 1.69 26.58
C PHE A 242 22.82 2.09 27.74
N SER A 243 24.14 1.97 27.55
CA SER A 243 25.11 2.48 28.51
C SER A 243 25.16 4.01 28.51
N SER A 244 25.04 4.68 27.36
CA SER A 244 25.04 6.15 27.29
C SER A 244 23.80 6.76 27.96
N VAL A 245 22.59 6.27 27.63
CA VAL A 245 21.35 6.78 28.26
C VAL A 245 21.26 6.47 29.76
N TYR A 246 21.88 5.39 30.23
CA TYR A 246 22.00 5.13 31.68
C TYR A 246 22.97 6.11 32.35
N SER A 247 24.14 6.36 31.75
CA SER A 247 25.12 7.31 32.31
C SER A 247 24.62 8.75 32.30
N GLU A 248 23.73 9.10 31.38
CA GLU A 248 23.07 10.41 31.28
C GLU A 248 21.86 10.54 32.24
N GLY A 249 21.53 9.49 33.01
CA GLY A 249 20.43 9.51 33.98
C GLY A 249 19.03 9.50 33.35
N VAL A 250 18.92 9.27 32.05
CA VAL A 250 17.66 9.27 31.29
C VAL A 250 16.81 8.05 31.65
N ILE A 251 17.44 6.96 32.06
CA ILE A 251 16.77 5.74 32.54
C ILE A 251 17.34 5.30 33.89
N ASP A 252 16.47 4.88 34.80
CA ASP A 252 16.90 4.32 36.08
C ASP A 252 17.39 2.87 35.94
N ARG A 253 18.05 2.37 36.99
CA ARG A 253 18.66 1.03 37.01
C ARG A 253 17.65 -0.11 36.84
N LYS A 254 16.41 0.04 37.31
CA LYS A 254 15.34 -0.97 37.13
C LYS A 254 14.84 -0.97 35.69
N THR A 255 14.66 0.22 35.11
CA THR A 255 14.27 0.38 33.71
C THR A 255 15.32 -0.23 32.77
N LYS A 256 16.62 -0.03 33.04
CA LYS A 256 17.70 -0.69 32.29
C LYS A 256 17.63 -2.22 32.35
N HIS A 257 17.36 -2.80 33.52
CA HIS A 257 17.24 -4.26 33.68
C HIS A 257 16.04 -4.83 32.93
N LEU A 258 14.88 -4.16 32.97
CA LEU A 258 13.67 -4.59 32.25
C LEU A 258 13.88 -4.61 30.74
N ILE A 259 14.58 -3.60 30.20
CA ILE A 259 14.89 -3.55 28.77
C ILE A 259 15.85 -4.68 28.38
N ALA A 260 16.91 -4.91 29.16
CA ALA A 260 17.83 -6.02 28.93
C ALA A 260 17.12 -7.38 28.99
N LEU A 261 16.24 -7.59 29.98
CA LEU A 261 15.44 -8.81 30.09
C LEU A 261 14.50 -9.00 28.89
N SER A 262 13.88 -7.92 28.41
CA SER A 262 13.00 -7.96 27.24
C SER A 262 13.74 -8.32 25.96
N ALA A 263 14.98 -7.85 25.79
CA ALA A 263 15.84 -8.18 24.66
C ALA A 263 16.31 -9.64 24.72
N SER A 264 16.69 -10.14 25.91
CA SER A 264 17.05 -11.55 26.13
C SER A 264 15.88 -12.49 25.83
N LEU A 265 14.67 -12.15 26.28
CA LEU A 265 13.45 -12.91 26.01
C LEU A 265 13.07 -12.89 24.53
N ALA A 266 13.21 -11.74 23.86
CA ALA A 266 12.98 -11.62 22.41
C ALA A 266 14.00 -12.43 21.57
N ALA A 267 15.18 -12.69 22.13
CA ALA A 267 16.21 -13.55 21.55
C ALA A 267 16.07 -15.03 21.94
N GLY A 268 15.06 -15.40 22.74
CA GLY A 268 14.81 -16.78 23.17
C GLY A 268 15.74 -17.27 24.28
N CYS A 269 16.43 -16.39 24.99
CA CYS A 269 17.24 -16.73 26.16
C CYS A 269 16.36 -16.77 27.42
N GLU A 270 16.59 -17.74 28.30
CA GLU A 270 15.95 -17.75 29.63
C GLU A 270 16.51 -16.60 30.50
N PRO A 271 15.70 -16.04 31.43
CA PRO A 271 16.05 -14.85 32.22
C PRO A 271 17.32 -14.99 33.07
#